data_AF-A0A093RAY0-F1
#
_entry.id   AF-A0A093RAY0-F1
#
_cell.length_a   1.000
_cell.length_b   1.000
_cell.length_c   1.000
_cell.angle_alpha   90.00
_cell.angle_beta   90.00
_cell.angle_gamma   90.00
#
_symmetry.space_group_name_H-M   'P 1'
#
loop_
_entity.id
_entity.type
_entity.pdbx_description
1 polymer ?
#
loop_
_entity_poly.entity_id
_entity_poly.type
_entity_poly.pdbx_seq_one_letter_code
_entity_poly.pdbx_strand_id
1 'polypeptide(L)'
;QTVSVTLNGMTYTGTVAADGSWKVTIPADVLQALTNGDYTLSVSLTDKAGNTTTQSKTVTVNTNIDAINIGTVSVDNHLNALEAQQPLTINGTTAHIAAGQTVTLTLNGKAYTATVGSDGHWSVT
;
A
#
# COMPACT_ATOMS: atom_id res chain seq x y z
N GLN A 1 30.24 21.41 -5.27
CA GLN A 1 29.36 20.95 -4.19
C GLN A 1 28.51 19.86 -4.78
N THR A 2 28.51 18.70 -4.14
CA THR A 2 27.84 17.50 -4.64
C THR A 2 26.80 17.10 -3.62
N VAL A 3 25.65 16.63 -4.09
CA VAL A 3 24.68 15.92 -3.26
C VAL A 3 24.69 14.46 -3.68
N SER A 4 24.71 13.56 -2.70
CA SER A 4 24.65 12.12 -2.88
C SER A 4 23.42 11.58 -2.16
N VAL A 5 22.55 10.88 -2.88
CA VAL A 5 21.38 10.21 -2.32
C VAL A 5 21.62 8.71 -2.35
N THR A 6 21.54 8.05 -1.22
CA THR A 6 21.72 6.60 -1.08
C THR A 6 20.40 5.94 -0.71
N LEU A 7 20.00 4.93 -1.49
CA LEU A 7 18.83 4.08 -1.24
C LEU A 7 19.20 2.63 -1.56
N ASN A 8 18.88 1.71 -0.64
CA ASN A 8 19.16 0.27 -0.79
C ASN A 8 20.64 -0.02 -1.15
N GLY A 9 21.58 0.71 -0.53
CA GLY A 9 23.02 0.59 -0.78
C GLY A 9 23.52 1.23 -2.08
N MET A 10 22.63 1.73 -2.94
CA MET A 10 22.97 2.38 -4.21
C MET A 10 23.01 3.90 -4.05
N THR A 11 24.04 4.54 -4.58
CA THR A 11 24.27 6.00 -4.45
C THR A 11 24.10 6.71 -5.79
N TYR A 12 23.33 7.79 -5.77
CA TYR A 12 23.01 8.63 -6.91
C TYR A 12 23.47 10.05 -6.64
N THR A 13 24.15 10.69 -7.58
CA THR A 13 24.76 11.99 -7.37
C THR A 13 24.09 13.09 -8.18
N GLY A 14 24.06 14.29 -7.63
CA GLY A 14 23.66 15.52 -8.30
C GLY A 14 24.52 16.70 -7.85
N THR A 15 24.24 17.87 -8.43
CA THR A 15 24.93 19.11 -8.09
C THR A 15 24.01 20.03 -7.31
N VAL A 16 24.59 20.81 -6.40
CA VAL A 16 23.89 21.90 -5.71
C VAL A 16 24.01 23.16 -6.55
N ALA A 17 22.87 23.75 -6.92
CA ALA A 17 22.79 25.00 -7.67
C ALA A 17 23.19 26.20 -6.81
N ALA A 18 23.37 27.36 -7.44
CA ALA A 18 23.83 28.57 -6.76
C ALA A 18 22.83 29.09 -5.70
N ASP A 19 21.55 28.79 -5.88
CA ASP A 19 20.47 29.12 -4.94
C ASP A 19 20.30 28.08 -3.81
N GLY A 20 21.16 27.05 -3.77
CA GLY A 20 21.09 25.96 -2.79
C GLY A 20 20.13 24.84 -3.16
N SER A 21 19.37 24.95 -4.26
CA SER A 21 18.51 23.88 -4.74
C SER A 21 19.32 22.71 -5.30
N TRP A 22 18.76 21.51 -5.22
CA TRP A 22 19.38 20.32 -5.79
C TRP A 22 18.30 19.28 -6.13
N LYS A 23 18.62 18.40 -7.07
CA LYS A 23 17.80 17.26 -7.45
C LYS A 23 18.69 16.07 -7.74
N VAL A 24 18.27 14.90 -7.29
CA VAL A 24 18.84 13.62 -7.69
C VAL A 24 17.68 12.74 -8.14
N THR A 25 17.85 12.09 -9.30
CA THR A 25 16.86 11.17 -9.84
C THR A 25 17.29 9.75 -9.53
N ILE A 26 16.42 8.98 -8.86
CA ILE A 26 16.61 7.54 -8.68
C ILE A 26 15.92 6.84 -9.86
N PRO A 27 16.62 5.99 -10.63
CA PRO A 27 16.05 5.27 -11.76
C PRO A 27 14.83 4.41 -11.39
N ALA A 28 13.89 4.26 -12.32
CA ALA A 28 12.64 3.55 -12.07
C ALA A 28 12.82 2.03 -11.89
N ASP A 29 13.81 1.42 -12.56
CA ASP A 29 14.18 0.01 -12.40
C ASP A 29 14.69 -0.30 -10.99
N VAL A 30 15.46 0.62 -10.39
CA VAL A 30 15.90 0.53 -8.99
C VAL A 30 14.70 0.53 -8.06
N LEU A 31 13.73 1.43 -8.29
CA LEU A 31 12.53 1.52 -7.46
C LEU A 31 11.64 0.28 -7.61
N GLN A 32 11.52 -0.26 -8.83
CA GLN A 32 10.77 -1.50 -9.11
C GLN A 32 11.40 -2.75 -8.47
N ALA A 33 12.71 -2.74 -8.22
CA ALA A 33 13.41 -3.84 -7.56
C ALA A 33 13.23 -3.85 -6.03
N LEU A 34 12.62 -2.81 -5.44
CA LEU A 34 12.38 -2.76 -3.99
C LEU A 34 11.21 -3.69 -3.62
N THR A 35 11.40 -4.48 -2.58
CA THR A 35 10.35 -5.28 -1.95
C THR A 35 9.61 -4.47 -0.89
N ASN A 36 8.42 -4.89 -0.48
CA ASN A 36 7.75 -4.24 0.65
C ASN A 36 8.62 -4.28 1.91
N GLY A 37 8.71 -3.16 2.61
CA GLY A 37 9.54 -3.02 3.80
C GLY A 37 10.11 -1.61 3.99
N ASP A 38 10.89 -1.46 5.06
CA ASP A 38 11.51 -0.20 5.42
C ASP A 38 12.92 -0.09 4.82
N TYR A 39 13.18 1.05 4.18
CA TYR A 39 14.48 1.40 3.63
C TYR A 39 15.00 2.70 4.26
N THR A 40 16.30 2.76 4.52
CA THR A 40 16.95 4.02 4.90
C THR A 40 17.31 4.79 3.64
N LEU A 41 16.74 5.98 3.49
CA LEU A 41 17.13 6.98 2.51
C LEU A 41 18.14 7.92 3.16
N SER A 42 19.36 8.00 2.64
CA SER A 42 20.40 8.90 3.14
C SER A 42 20.75 9.96 2.10
N VAL A 43 21.00 11.18 2.55
CA VAL A 43 21.42 12.30 1.71
C VAL A 43 22.69 12.90 2.32
N SER A 44 23.76 12.97 1.54
CA SER A 44 25.02 13.57 1.93
C SER A 44 25.36 14.76 1.02
N LEU A 45 25.72 15.89 1.62
CA LEU A 45 26.21 17.07 0.93
C LEU A 45 27.71 17.18 1.14
N THR A 46 28.47 17.38 0.06
CA THR A 46 29.90 17.65 0.10
C THR A 46 30.18 19.04 -0.46
N ASP A 47 30.80 19.91 0.33
CA ASP A 47 31.15 21.26 -0.11
C ASP A 47 32.40 21.27 -1.02
N LYS A 48 32.86 22.46 -1.45
CA LYS A 48 34.07 22.56 -2.31
C LYS A 48 35.38 22.27 -1.57
N ALA A 49 35.40 22.41 -0.25
CA ALA A 49 36.56 22.15 0.60
C ALA A 49 36.66 20.67 1.03
N GLY A 50 35.62 19.88 0.74
CA GLY A 50 35.55 18.45 1.07
C GLY A 50 34.83 18.14 2.39
N ASN A 51 34.23 19.14 3.05
CA ASN A 51 33.43 18.89 4.25
C ASN A 51 32.12 18.19 3.87
N THR A 52 31.72 17.20 4.67
CA THR A 52 30.50 16.44 4.44
C THR A 52 29.47 16.65 5.55
N THR A 53 28.20 16.61 5.20
CA THR A 53 27.09 16.55 6.15
C THR A 53 26.06 15.56 5.62
N THR A 54 25.57 14.69 6.49
CA THR A 54 24.64 13.62 6.11
C THR A 54 23.38 13.67 6.97
N GLN A 55 22.23 13.45 6.33
CA GLN A 55 20.95 13.22 6.99
C GLN A 55 20.30 11.97 6.41
N SER A 56 19.49 11.29 7.23
CA SER A 56 18.81 10.06 6.81
C SER A 56 17.37 10.04 7.33
N LYS A 57 16.50 9.34 6.59
CA LYS A 57 15.11 9.09 6.96
C LYS A 57 14.69 7.69 6.52
N THR A 58 13.83 7.04 7.29
CA THR A 58 13.16 5.81 6.86
C THR A 58 12.06 6.12 5.87
N VAL A 59 12.02 5.35 4.78
CA VAL A 59 10.93 5.31 3.80
C VAL A 59 10.39 3.88 3.75
N THR A 60 9.07 3.75 3.77
CA THR A 60 8.42 2.43 3.68
C THR A 60 7.94 2.21 2.25
N VAL A 61 8.37 1.11 1.64
CA VAL A 61 7.82 0.62 0.38
C VAL A 61 6.62 -0.25 0.72
N ASN A 62 5.45 0.14 0.21
CA ASN A 62 4.24 -0.66 0.29
C ASN A 62 3.54 -0.66 -1.08
N THR A 63 3.63 -1.79 -1.75
CA THR A 63 3.05 -2.06 -3.08
C THR A 63 1.90 -3.06 -3.01
N ASN A 64 1.44 -3.40 -1.79
CA ASN A 64 0.27 -4.23 -1.60
C ASN A 64 -0.95 -3.57 -2.24
N ILE A 65 -1.73 -4.36 -2.98
CA ILE A 65 -2.96 -3.91 -3.63
C ILE A 65 -4.14 -4.38 -2.81
N ASP A 66 -4.94 -3.43 -2.32
CA ASP A 66 -6.18 -3.75 -1.63
C ASP A 66 -7.15 -4.49 -2.56
N ALA A 67 -7.72 -5.58 -2.07
CA ALA A 67 -8.70 -6.35 -2.81
C ALA A 67 -9.88 -6.75 -1.92
N ILE A 68 -11.05 -6.91 -2.55
CA ILE A 68 -12.25 -7.46 -1.93
C ILE A 68 -12.89 -8.46 -2.89
N ASN A 69 -13.33 -9.59 -2.35
CA ASN A 69 -14.01 -10.64 -3.09
C ASN A 69 -15.33 -10.98 -2.39
N ILE A 70 -16.34 -11.32 -3.18
CA ILE A 70 -17.61 -11.85 -2.69
C ILE A 70 -17.59 -13.36 -2.97
N GLY A 71 -17.93 -14.15 -1.95
CA GLY A 71 -18.11 -15.59 -2.08
C GLY A 71 -19.34 -15.95 -2.91
N THR A 72 -19.58 -17.24 -3.09
CA THR A 72 -20.81 -17.73 -3.71
C THR A 72 -22.02 -17.25 -2.91
N VAL A 73 -23.02 -16.70 -3.60
CA VAL A 73 -24.29 -16.34 -2.97
C VAL A 73 -25.12 -17.61 -2.83
N SER A 74 -25.73 -17.85 -1.66
CA SER A 74 -26.32 -19.16 -1.34
C SER A 74 -25.27 -20.29 -1.45
N VAL A 75 -25.70 -21.51 -1.76
CA VAL A 75 -24.83 -22.69 -1.89
C VAL A 75 -24.18 -22.79 -3.27
N ASP A 76 -24.84 -22.29 -4.31
CA ASP A 76 -24.53 -22.57 -5.71
C ASP A 76 -24.46 -21.31 -6.61
N ASN A 77 -24.43 -20.12 -6.00
CA ASN A 77 -24.52 -18.84 -6.69
C ASN A 77 -25.87 -18.60 -7.41
N HIS A 78 -26.91 -19.32 -7.00
CA HIS A 78 -28.29 -19.07 -7.39
C HIS A 78 -29.15 -18.87 -6.14
N LEU A 79 -30.07 -17.91 -6.22
CA LEU A 79 -31.07 -17.69 -5.19
C LEU A 79 -32.39 -18.26 -5.68
N ASN A 80 -32.86 -19.34 -5.04
CA ASN A 80 -34.15 -19.94 -5.37
C ASN A 80 -35.30 -19.37 -4.51
N ALA A 81 -36.52 -19.76 -4.84
CA ALA A 81 -37.73 -19.22 -4.20
C ALA A 81 -37.83 -19.57 -2.70
N LEU A 82 -37.25 -20.69 -2.27
CA LEU A 82 -37.28 -21.10 -0.85
C LEU A 82 -36.23 -20.31 -0.06
N GLU A 83 -35.03 -20.17 -0.61
CA GLU A 83 -33.94 -19.38 0.00
C GLU A 83 -34.30 -17.90 0.11
N ALA A 84 -35.02 -17.35 -0.87
CA ALA A 84 -35.51 -15.97 -0.84
C ALA A 84 -36.49 -15.68 0.32
N GLN A 85 -37.01 -16.71 0.99
CA GLN A 85 -37.89 -16.57 2.16
C GLN A 85 -37.13 -16.69 3.49
N GLN A 86 -35.80 -16.81 3.46
CA GLN A 86 -34.95 -16.98 4.63
C GLN A 86 -33.89 -15.86 4.71
N PRO A 87 -33.25 -15.64 5.88
CA PRO A 87 -32.07 -14.80 5.95
C PRO A 87 -30.97 -15.32 5.03
N LEU A 88 -30.45 -14.44 4.17
CA LEU A 88 -29.38 -14.77 3.22
C LEU A 88 -28.05 -14.23 3.74
N THR A 89 -27.11 -15.11 4.01
CA THR A 89 -25.74 -14.72 4.36
C THR A 89 -24.90 -14.53 3.12
N ILE A 90 -24.31 -13.35 2.97
CA ILE A 90 -23.31 -13.05 1.95
C ILE A 90 -21.96 -12.88 2.65
N ASN A 91 -20.97 -13.63 2.18
CA ASN A 91 -19.63 -13.66 2.74
C ASN A 91 -18.60 -13.34 1.68
N GLY A 92 -17.36 -13.14 2.11
CA GLY A 92 -16.25 -12.90 1.21
C GLY A 92 -14.93 -12.76 1.94
N THR A 93 -13.93 -12.30 1.20
CA THR A 93 -12.58 -12.05 1.71
C THR A 93 -12.09 -10.66 1.29
N THR A 94 -11.08 -10.17 2.00
CA THR A 94 -10.30 -8.99 1.65
C THR A 94 -8.82 -9.33 1.69
N ALA A 95 -8.02 -8.61 0.90
CA ALA A 95 -6.56 -8.68 0.95
C ALA A 95 -6.02 -7.31 1.27
N HIS A 96 -5.02 -7.25 2.15
CA HIS A 96 -4.31 -6.04 2.58
C HIS A 96 -5.16 -4.96 3.29
N ILE A 97 -6.43 -5.28 3.57
CA ILE A 97 -7.30 -4.49 4.42
C ILE A 97 -7.13 -4.94 5.88
N ALA A 98 -6.94 -3.97 6.78
CA ALA A 98 -6.81 -4.25 8.20
C ALA A 98 -8.11 -4.82 8.80
N ALA A 99 -7.97 -5.66 9.82
CA ALA A 99 -9.11 -6.09 10.62
C ALA A 99 -9.84 -4.91 11.25
N GLY A 100 -11.16 -5.01 11.38
CA GLY A 100 -12.02 -3.96 11.91
C GLY A 100 -12.45 -2.89 10.91
N GLN A 101 -11.94 -2.92 9.67
CA GLN A 101 -12.45 -2.05 8.61
C GLN A 101 -13.87 -2.47 8.20
N THR A 102 -14.68 -1.50 7.75
CA THR A 102 -16.07 -1.75 7.37
C THR A 102 -16.18 -2.20 5.92
N VAL A 103 -16.89 -3.30 5.70
CA VAL A 103 -17.39 -3.71 4.38
C VAL A 103 -18.83 -3.25 4.25
N THR A 104 -19.15 -2.54 3.17
CA THR A 104 -20.53 -2.12 2.85
C THR A 104 -21.01 -2.85 1.61
N LEU A 105 -22.02 -3.70 1.78
CA LEU A 105 -22.74 -4.35 0.70
C LEU A 105 -24.03 -3.59 0.45
N THR A 106 -24.28 -3.17 -0.79
CA THR A 106 -25.58 -2.59 -1.19
C THR A 106 -26.33 -3.57 -2.06
N LEU A 107 -27.51 -3.98 -1.60
CA LEU A 107 -28.40 -4.88 -2.33
C LEU A 107 -29.78 -4.21 -2.43
N ASN A 108 -30.27 -4.05 -3.67
CA ASN A 108 -31.55 -3.39 -3.97
C ASN A 108 -31.70 -2.00 -3.27
N GLY A 109 -30.61 -1.21 -3.26
CA GLY A 109 -30.59 0.11 -2.63
C GLY A 109 -30.51 0.12 -1.10
N LYS A 110 -30.50 -1.03 -0.44
CA LYS A 110 -30.29 -1.14 1.01
C LYS A 110 -28.85 -1.48 1.33
N ALA A 111 -28.26 -0.76 2.28
CA ALA A 111 -26.92 -1.00 2.77
C ALA A 111 -26.93 -2.03 3.92
N TYR A 112 -25.96 -2.93 3.86
CA TYR A 112 -25.64 -3.94 4.85
C TYR A 112 -24.15 -3.81 5.18
N THR A 113 -23.80 -3.87 6.47
CA THR A 113 -22.42 -3.64 6.91
C THR A 113 -21.85 -4.85 7.63
N ALA A 114 -20.62 -5.20 7.31
CA ALA A 114 -19.81 -6.17 8.04
C ALA A 114 -18.47 -5.55 8.43
N THR A 115 -17.71 -6.26 9.26
CA THR A 115 -16.33 -5.93 9.59
C THR A 115 -15.39 -6.96 8.99
N VAL A 116 -14.23 -6.50 8.54
CA VAL A 116 -13.13 -7.37 8.12
C VAL A 116 -12.57 -8.08 9.37
N GLY A 117 -12.54 -9.41 9.33
CA GLY A 117 -11.94 -10.25 10.36
C GLY A 117 -10.41 -10.20 10.33
N SER A 118 -9.76 -10.73 11.38
CA SER A 118 -8.30 -10.84 11.47
C SER A 118 -7.68 -11.75 10.40
N ASP A 119 -8.50 -12.62 9.82
CA ASP A 119 -8.18 -13.53 8.72
C ASP A 119 -8.55 -12.95 7.34
N GLY A 120 -9.05 -11.71 7.29
CA GLY A 120 -9.51 -11.06 6.07
C GLY A 120 -10.92 -11.46 5.63
N HIS A 121 -11.60 -12.37 6.34
CA HIS A 121 -12.97 -12.77 6.02
C HIS A 121 -14.00 -11.76 6.51
N TRP A 122 -15.13 -11.66 5.81
CA TRP A 122 -16.26 -10.86 6.24
C TRP A 122 -17.57 -11.59 5.89
N SER A 123 -18.63 -11.30 6.64
CA SER A 123 -19.95 -11.90 6.43
C SER A 123 -21.05 -10.95 6.89
N VAL A 124 -22.15 -10.90 6.15
CA VAL A 124 -23.33 -10.09 6.46
C VAL A 124 -24.62 -10.86 6.16
N THR A 125 -25.68 -10.60 6.92
CA THR A 125 -27.02 -11.19 6.76
C THR A 125 -28.08 -10.10 6.80
#